data_AF-A0A520EUG3-F1
#
_entry.id   AF-A0A520EUG3-F1
#
_cell.length_a   1.000
_cell.length_b   1.000
_cell.length_c   1.000
_cell.angle_alpha   90.00
_cell.angle_beta   90.00
_cell.angle_gamma   90.00
#
_symmetry.space_group_name_H-M   'P 1'
#
loop_
_entity.id
_entity.type
_entity.pdbx_description
1 polymer ?
#
loop_
_entity_poly.entity_id
_entity_poly.type
_entity_poly.pdbx_seq_one_letter_code
_entity_poly.pdbx_strand_id
1 'polypeptide(L)'
;MAEWAVAFDARLAVPTRFDSGAAVLAGVVAVTAGAALVTDRAESAEDAADIVSAEWVTHAFLASADIAAVDRLHPEDIEDLVAIVSVDGDGAEMSGVDIPVHRLPGSIGTAAR
;
A
#
# COMPACT_ATOMS: atom_id res chain seq x y z
N MET A 1 11.97 -10.41 29.88
CA MET A 1 10.75 -10.33 29.05
C MET A 1 11.22 -10.60 27.63
N ALA A 2 10.87 -11.74 27.06
CA ALA A 2 11.16 -11.97 25.64
C ALA A 2 10.14 -11.14 24.86
N GLU A 3 10.58 -10.05 24.27
CA GLU A 3 9.83 -9.36 23.23
C GLU A 3 9.65 -10.35 22.10
N TRP A 4 8.43 -10.84 21.91
CA TRP A 4 8.09 -11.68 20.77
C TRP A 4 8.03 -10.79 19.53
N ALA A 5 9.18 -10.34 19.05
CA ALA A 5 9.29 -9.66 17.77
C ALA A 5 9.15 -10.71 16.67
N VAL A 6 7.98 -10.75 16.04
CA VAL A 6 7.80 -11.52 14.80
C VAL A 6 8.41 -10.69 13.69
N ALA A 7 9.53 -11.16 13.13
CA ALA A 7 10.12 -10.56 11.95
C ALA A 7 9.26 -10.93 10.73
N PHE A 8 8.84 -9.91 9.97
CA PHE A 8 8.12 -10.08 8.72
C PHE A 8 9.03 -9.61 7.58
N ASP A 9 9.23 -10.46 6.57
CA ASP A 9 9.99 -10.09 5.36
C ASP A 9 9.19 -9.15 4.45
N ALA A 10 7.86 -9.18 4.54
CA ALA A 10 6.97 -8.35 3.75
C ALA A 10 6.10 -7.48 4.64
N ARG A 11 5.94 -6.21 4.24
CA ARG A 11 5.05 -5.23 4.86
C ARG A 11 4.07 -4.72 3.81
N LEU A 12 2.78 -4.92 4.06
CA LEU A 12 1.69 -4.53 3.17
C LEU A 12 0.96 -3.33 3.76
N ALA A 13 1.11 -2.16 3.12
CA ALA A 13 0.28 -1.00 3.42
C ALA A 13 -1.13 -1.21 2.86
N VAL A 14 -2.13 -1.02 3.72
CA VAL A 14 -3.53 -1.23 3.36
C VAL A 14 -4.39 -0.01 3.72
N PRO A 15 -5.47 0.25 2.96
CA PRO A 15 -6.44 1.26 3.34
C PRO A 15 -7.00 0.99 4.74
N THR A 16 -7.12 2.04 5.54
CA THR A 16 -7.48 1.95 6.97
C THR A 16 -8.86 1.42 7.26
N ARG A 17 -9.78 1.59 6.32
CA ARG A 17 -11.15 1.10 6.44
C ARG A 17 -11.32 -0.15 5.59
N PHE A 18 -11.60 -1.25 6.28
CA PHE A 18 -12.08 -2.50 5.68
C PHE A 18 -13.56 -2.40 5.25
N ASP A 19 -13.95 -1.29 4.63
CA ASP A 19 -15.29 -1.04 4.11
C ASP A 19 -15.37 -1.14 2.58
N SER A 20 -14.24 -1.46 1.93
CA SER A 20 -14.14 -1.70 0.49
C SER A 20 -13.65 -3.12 0.17
N GLY A 21 -14.02 -3.62 -1.02
CA GLY A 21 -13.54 -4.91 -1.51
C GLY A 21 -12.01 -4.96 -1.64
N ALA A 22 -11.38 -3.84 -2.01
CA ALA A 22 -9.94 -3.69 -2.08
C ALA A 22 -9.26 -3.87 -0.71
N ALA A 23 -9.79 -3.26 0.35
CA ALA A 23 -9.25 -3.41 1.70
C ALA A 23 -9.40 -4.85 2.22
N VAL A 24 -10.55 -5.49 1.97
CA VAL A 24 -10.74 -6.92 2.30
C VAL A 24 -9.74 -7.80 1.57
N LEU A 25 -9.54 -7.58 0.27
CA LEU A 25 -8.56 -8.32 -0.52
C LEU A 25 -7.14 -8.11 0.03
N ALA A 26 -6.76 -6.87 0.34
CA ALA A 26 -5.45 -6.56 0.87
C ALA A 26 -5.20 -7.28 2.21
N GLY A 27 -6.19 -7.31 3.10
CA GLY A 27 -6.13 -8.10 4.34
C GLY A 27 -5.94 -9.60 4.10
N VAL A 28 -6.71 -10.18 3.17
CA VAL A 28 -6.56 -11.60 2.80
C VAL A 28 -5.17 -11.87 2.24
N VAL A 29 -4.69 -11.03 1.31
CA VAL A 29 -3.36 -11.15 0.70
C VAL A 29 -2.28 -11.12 1.77
N ALA A 30 -2.28 -10.12 2.65
CA ALA A 30 -1.28 -10.02 3.71
C ALA A 30 -1.24 -11.27 4.60
N VAL A 31 -2.40 -11.72 5.07
CA VAL A 31 -2.49 -12.91 5.94
C VAL A 31 -1.99 -14.17 5.20
N THR A 32 -2.39 -14.36 3.95
CA THR A 32 -1.97 -15.55 3.17
C THR A 32 -0.50 -15.52 2.77
N ALA A 33 0.07 -14.33 2.58
CA ALA A 33 1.49 -14.15 2.27
C ALA A 33 2.38 -14.14 3.53
N GLY A 34 1.79 -14.10 4.73
CA GLY A 34 2.53 -13.93 5.98
C GLY A 34 3.18 -12.56 6.08
N ALA A 35 2.59 -11.53 5.49
CA ALA A 35 3.08 -10.15 5.55
C ALA A 35 2.53 -9.42 6.79
N ALA A 36 3.30 -8.46 7.31
CA ALA A 36 2.80 -7.50 8.28
C ALA A 36 1.76 -6.59 7.62
N LEU A 37 0.62 -6.38 8.28
CA LEU A 37 -0.37 -5.38 7.90
C LEU A 37 0.03 -4.02 8.47
N VAL A 38 0.42 -3.10 7.61
CA VAL A 38 0.66 -1.71 7.96
C VAL A 38 -0.64 -0.94 7.74
N THR A 39 -1.36 -0.72 8.84
CA THR A 39 -2.56 0.11 8.84
C THR A 39 -2.21 1.40 9.56
N ASP A 40 -2.21 2.52 8.87
CA ASP A 40 -2.20 3.82 9.54
C ASP A 40 -3.25 4.71 8.93
N ARG A 41 -3.97 5.42 9.82
CA ARG A 41 -5.11 6.31 9.58
C ARG A 41 -4.71 7.52 8.76
N ALA A 42 -4.05 7.32 7.62
CA ALA A 42 -3.80 8.34 6.63
C ALA A 42 -5.08 9.14 6.41
N GLU A 43 -5.04 10.41 6.78
CA GLU A 43 -6.15 11.35 6.59
C GLU A 43 -5.96 12.12 5.27
N SER A 44 -4.76 12.03 4.68
CA SER A 44 -4.33 12.64 3.44
C SER A 44 -3.41 11.72 2.61
N ALA A 45 -3.14 12.12 1.37
CA ALA A 45 -2.23 11.41 0.47
C ALA A 45 -0.76 11.52 0.93
N GLU A 46 -0.41 12.65 1.54
CA GLU A 46 0.90 12.90 2.14
C GLU A 46 1.15 11.94 3.33
N ASP A 47 0.15 11.72 4.19
CA ASP A 47 0.27 10.75 5.28
C ASP A 47 0.55 9.34 4.73
N ALA A 48 -0.10 8.96 3.62
CA ALA A 48 0.13 7.68 2.97
C ALA A 48 1.58 7.52 2.47
N ALA A 49 2.17 8.60 1.93
CA ALA A 49 3.57 8.60 1.53
C ALA A 49 4.52 8.49 2.75
N ASP A 50 4.23 9.22 3.82
CA ASP A 50 5.01 9.16 5.07
C ASP A 50 4.98 7.75 5.68
N ILE A 51 3.83 7.07 5.65
CA ILE A 51 3.70 5.67 6.11
C ILE A 51 4.54 4.73 5.26
N VAL A 52 4.48 4.87 3.93
CA VAL A 52 5.25 4.01 3.01
C VAL A 52 6.74 4.05 3.33
N SER A 53 7.26 5.26 3.58
CA SER A 53 8.66 5.46 3.94
C SER A 53 8.97 5.00 5.37
N ALA A 54 8.22 5.49 6.36
CA ALA A 54 8.51 5.26 7.77
C ALA A 54 8.41 3.79 8.19
N GLU A 55 7.53 3.04 7.53
CA GLU A 55 7.29 1.63 7.86
C GLU A 55 8.00 0.66 6.90
N TRP A 56 8.90 1.14 6.02
CA TRP A 56 9.63 0.32 5.05
C TRP A 56 8.69 -0.61 4.27
N VAL A 57 7.65 -0.01 3.69
CA VAL A 57 6.56 -0.74 3.04
C VAL A 57 7.08 -1.40 1.77
N THR A 58 6.87 -2.71 1.67
CA THR A 58 7.29 -3.50 0.50
C THR A 58 6.22 -3.58 -0.57
N HIS A 59 4.96 -3.56 -0.18
CA HIS A 59 3.81 -3.67 -1.06
C HIS A 59 2.73 -2.74 -0.57
N ALA A 60 1.97 -2.11 -1.46
CA ALA A 60 0.94 -1.15 -1.04
C ALA A 60 -0.35 -1.25 -1.86
N PHE A 61 -1.50 -1.12 -1.21
CA PHE A 61 -2.79 -0.89 -1.86
C PHE A 61 -3.14 0.59 -1.70
N LEU A 62 -3.05 1.37 -2.77
CA LEU A 62 -3.12 2.83 -2.74
C LEU A 62 -4.10 3.38 -3.76
N ALA A 63 -4.73 4.52 -3.47
CA ALA A 63 -5.46 5.28 -4.48
C ALA A 63 -4.49 6.09 -5.33
N SER A 64 -4.90 6.53 -6.53
CA SER A 64 -4.02 7.24 -7.46
C SER A 64 -3.47 8.54 -6.88
N ALA A 65 -4.22 9.20 -6.00
CA ALA A 65 -3.74 10.39 -5.27
C ALA A 65 -2.56 10.05 -4.34
N ASP A 66 -2.65 8.93 -3.64
CA ASP A 66 -1.60 8.45 -2.73
C ASP A 66 -0.38 7.98 -3.52
N ILE A 67 -0.59 7.32 -4.68
CA ILE A 67 0.49 6.93 -5.59
C ILE A 67 1.26 8.16 -6.08
N ALA A 68 0.56 9.23 -6.46
CA ALA A 68 1.20 10.49 -6.85
C ALA A 68 1.91 11.19 -5.68
N ALA A 69 1.53 10.94 -4.43
CA ALA A 69 2.27 11.42 -3.27
C ALA A 69 3.54 10.59 -3.05
N VAL A 70 3.47 9.27 -3.17
CA VAL A 70 4.61 8.35 -3.09
C VAL A 70 5.62 8.62 -4.21
N ASP A 71 5.18 8.88 -5.45
CA ASP A 71 6.06 9.21 -6.60
C ASP A 71 6.85 10.51 -6.42
N ARG A 72 6.43 11.38 -5.48
CA ARG A 72 7.16 12.61 -5.12
C ARG A 72 8.25 12.39 -4.06
N LEU A 73 8.29 11.24 -3.40
CA LEU A 73 9.32 10.92 -2.41
C LEU A 73 10.68 10.72 -3.07
N HIS A 74 11.74 10.85 -2.28
CA HIS A 74 13.06 10.50 -2.75
C HIS A 74 13.16 8.98 -2.96
N PRO A 75 13.90 8.50 -3.99
CA PRO A 75 14.04 7.06 -4.24
C PRO A 75 14.56 6.26 -3.05
N GLU A 76 15.44 6.85 -2.24
CA GLU A 76 15.92 6.26 -0.98
C GLU A 76 14.81 6.04 0.06
N ASP A 77 13.75 6.85 0.04
CA ASP A 77 12.65 6.76 1.00
C ASP A 77 11.65 5.64 0.64
N ILE A 78 11.75 5.09 -0.59
CA ILE A 78 10.87 4.04 -1.13
C ILE A 78 11.66 2.83 -1.63
N GLU A 79 12.91 2.66 -1.20
CA GLU A 79 13.80 1.61 -1.72
C GLU A 79 13.31 0.19 -1.45
N ASP A 80 12.56 0.01 -0.36
CA ASP A 80 11.95 -1.28 0.01
C ASP A 80 10.69 -1.59 -0.80
N LEU A 81 10.11 -0.60 -1.49
CA LEU A 81 8.84 -0.74 -2.18
C LEU A 81 9.02 -1.55 -3.48
N VAL A 82 8.38 -2.72 -3.52
CA VAL A 82 8.48 -3.69 -4.61
C VAL A 82 7.32 -3.56 -5.59
N ALA A 83 6.10 -3.31 -5.11
CA ALA A 83 4.93 -3.19 -5.98
C ALA A 83 3.79 -2.39 -5.34
N ILE A 84 3.02 -1.70 -6.19
CA ILE A 84 1.81 -1.00 -5.78
C ILE A 84 0.61 -1.63 -6.49
N VAL A 85 -0.51 -1.69 -5.79
CA VAL A 85 -1.82 -2.05 -6.34
C VAL A 85 -2.72 -0.81 -6.26
N SER A 86 -3.06 -0.23 -7.41
CA SER A 86 -4.05 0.85 -7.52
C SER A 86 -5.44 0.30 -7.17
N VAL A 87 -6.07 0.92 -6.17
CA VAL A 87 -7.40 0.53 -5.69
C VAL A 87 -8.53 1.21 -6.44
N ASP A 88 -8.34 2.43 -6.94
CA ASP A 88 -9.37 3.15 -7.70
C ASP A 88 -9.51 2.69 -9.15
N GLY A 89 -8.60 1.82 -9.62
CA GLY A 89 -8.66 1.25 -10.94
C GLY A 89 -8.27 2.23 -12.04
N ASP A 90 -7.65 3.37 -11.71
CA ASP A 90 -7.09 4.29 -12.69
C ASP A 90 -5.67 3.86 -13.10
N GLY A 91 -5.16 4.39 -14.21
CA GLY A 91 -3.85 4.05 -14.78
C GLY A 91 -2.72 4.84 -14.14
N ALA A 92 -2.63 4.86 -12.82
CA ALA A 92 -1.51 5.50 -12.13
C ALA A 92 -0.21 4.76 -12.46
N GLU A 93 0.87 5.52 -12.66
CA GLU A 93 2.21 5.02 -12.96
C GLU A 93 3.23 5.76 -12.08
N MET A 94 4.32 5.08 -11.73
CA MET A 94 5.49 5.68 -11.09
C MET A 94 6.40 6.25 -12.17
N SER A 95 6.79 7.51 -12.05
CA SER A 95 7.61 8.19 -13.06
C SER A 95 9.11 8.15 -12.72
N GLY A 96 9.46 8.00 -11.44
CA GLY A 96 10.84 8.10 -10.95
C GLY A 96 11.58 6.78 -10.73
N VAL A 97 10.88 5.65 -10.68
CA VAL A 97 11.42 4.34 -10.26
C VAL A 97 10.72 3.19 -10.98
N ASP A 98 11.42 2.06 -11.13
CA ASP A 98 10.88 0.85 -11.77
C ASP A 98 10.03 0.01 -10.79
N ILE A 99 9.02 0.66 -10.19
CA ILE A 99 8.08 0.01 -9.28
C ILE A 99 6.78 -0.24 -10.06
N PRO A 100 6.39 -1.51 -10.29
CA PRO A 100 5.17 -1.82 -11.01
C PRO A 100 3.92 -1.37 -10.24
N VAL A 101 3.02 -0.70 -10.95
CA VAL A 101 1.67 -0.37 -10.47
C VAL A 101 0.66 -1.30 -11.14
N HIS A 102 0.04 -2.17 -10.36
CA HIS A 102 -0.99 -3.10 -10.81
C HIS A 102 -2.38 -2.52 -10.57
N ARG A 103 -3.25 -2.61 -11.57
CA ARG A 103 -4.64 -2.15 -11.44
C ARG A 103 -5.51 -3.25 -10.84
N LEU A 104 -6.31 -2.92 -9.82
CA LEU A 104 -7.38 -3.82 -9.39
C LEU A 104 -8.50 -3.91 -10.43
N PRO A 105 -9.12 -5.09 -10.58
CA PRO A 105 -10.36 -5.22 -11.34
C PRO A 105 -11.42 -4.24 -10.79
N GLY A 106 -12.11 -3.52 -11.68
CA GLY A 106 -13.06 -2.47 -11.28
C GLY A 106 -14.18 -2.93 -10.34
N SER A 107 -14.52 -4.22 -10.33
CA SER A 107 -15.49 -4.82 -9.41
C SER A 107 -15.01 -4.93 -7.95
N ILE A 108 -13.70 -4.82 -7.72
CA ILE A 108 -13.07 -4.88 -6.39
C ILE A 108 -12.64 -3.48 -5.94
N GLY A 109 -12.27 -2.61 -6.90
CA GLY A 109 -11.66 -1.31 -6.68
C GLY A 109 -12.59 -0.15 -6.29
N THR A 110 -13.91 -0.30 -6.47
CA THR A 110 -14.85 0.74 -6.04
C THR A 110 -15.97 0.12 -5.23
N ALA A 111 -16.15 0.59 -4.00
CA ALA A 111 -17.47 0.51 -3.38
C ALA A 111 -18.37 1.45 -4.17
N ALA A 112 -19.14 0.90 -5.12
CA ALA A 112 -20.28 1.62 -5.66
C ALA A 112 -21.16 2.01 -4.47
N ARG A 113 -21.14 3.30 -4.11
CA ARG A 113 -22.15 3.91 -3.25
C ARG A 113 -23.42 4.14 -4.03
#